data_AF-A0A4S8MSL3-F1
#
_entry.id   AF-A0A4S8MSL3-F1
#
_cell.length_a   1.000
_cell.length_b   1.000
_cell.length_c   1.000
_cell.angle_alpha   90.00
_cell.angle_beta   90.00
_cell.angle_gamma   90.00
#
_symmetry.space_group_name_H-M   'P 1'
#
loop_
_entity.id
_entity.type
_entity.pdbx_description
1 polymer ?
#
loop_
_entity_poly.entity_id
_entity_poly.type
_entity_poly.pdbx_seq_one_letter_code
_entity_poly.pdbx_strand_id
1 'polypeptide(L)'
;MQRWLDVVLRRWHKMLGLSLQSPPSWYRDRLREELRERRNASTSIQRLSETSDVYFSIIRARYDGFPIRNLPPFDFSQHTLVYGYMLAKYSLRWGFYRAAAVLCRAPCYHSIREVVNPAKDSKLDEVAARHQIDPDKFKRVGRKLRRVWPLLP
;
A
#
# COMPACT_ATOMS: atom_id res chain seq x y z
N MET A 1 -12.63 -5.64 20.75
CA MET A 1 -12.03 -6.10 19.47
C MET A 1 -11.80 -4.95 18.50
N GLN A 2 -12.84 -4.18 18.12
CA GLN A 2 -12.70 -2.98 17.27
C GLN A 2 -11.63 -2.01 17.78
N ARG A 3 -11.65 -1.68 19.08
CA ARG A 3 -10.65 -0.82 19.73
C ARG A 3 -9.21 -1.33 19.63
N TRP A 4 -9.01 -2.65 19.67
CA TRP A 4 -7.68 -3.26 19.53
C TRP A 4 -7.20 -3.18 18.08
N LEU A 5 -8.09 -3.48 17.13
CA LEU A 5 -7.82 -3.32 15.70
C LEU A 5 -7.43 -1.87 15.37
N ASP A 6 -8.14 -0.89 15.93
CA ASP A 6 -7.82 0.53 15.74
C ASP A 6 -6.42 0.89 16.26
N VAL A 7 -5.98 0.35 17.40
CA VAL A 7 -4.63 0.56 17.95
C VAL A 7 -3.58 -0.06 17.03
N VAL A 8 -3.81 -1.28 16.56
CA VAL A 8 -2.90 -1.97 15.63
C VAL A 8 -2.78 -1.19 14.32
N LEU A 9 -3.91 -0.78 13.72
CA LEU A 9 -3.93 -0.01 12.48
C LEU A 9 -3.22 1.34 12.63
N ARG A 10 -3.42 2.05 13.74
CA ARG A 10 -2.71 3.32 14.01
C ARG A 10 -1.20 3.12 14.09
N ARG A 11 -0.74 2.07 14.80
CA ARG A 11 0.69 1.76 14.90
C ARG A 11 1.26 1.36 13.54
N TRP A 12 0.51 0.58 12.78
CA TRP A 12 0.90 0.14 11.44
C TRP A 12 1.00 1.31 10.45
N HIS A 13 0.02 2.22 10.42
CA HIS A 13 0.10 3.42 9.58
C HIS A 13 1.27 4.33 9.99
N LYS A 14 1.53 4.46 11.30
CA LYS A 14 2.71 5.20 11.79
C LYS A 14 4.02 4.56 11.30
N MET A 15 4.10 3.23 11.27
CA MET A 15 5.25 2.49 10.73
C MET A 15 5.43 2.72 9.23
N LEU A 16 4.34 2.66 8.45
CA LEU A 16 4.39 2.95 7.02
C LEU A 16 4.84 4.39 6.75
N GLY A 17 4.42 5.33 7.60
CA GLY A 17 4.89 6.72 7.58
C GLY A 17 4.49 7.47 6.31
N LEU A 18 3.39 7.08 5.67
CA LEU A 18 2.96 7.66 4.39
C LEU A 18 2.73 9.16 4.52
N SER A 19 3.10 9.91 3.48
CA SER A 19 2.85 11.36 3.44
C SER A 19 1.36 11.64 3.31
N LEU A 20 0.93 12.72 3.99
CA LEU A 20 -0.40 13.30 3.83
C LEU A 20 -0.63 13.67 2.37
N GLN A 21 -1.83 13.38 1.85
CA GLN A 21 -2.17 13.67 0.46
C GLN A 21 -2.94 14.99 0.39
N SER A 22 -2.61 15.80 -0.60
CA SER A 22 -3.24 17.08 -0.88
C SER A 22 -3.54 17.18 -2.39
N PRO A 23 -4.70 17.71 -2.79
CA PRO A 23 -5.81 18.19 -1.96
C PRO A 23 -6.62 17.05 -1.30
N PRO A 24 -7.47 17.32 -0.29
CA PRO A 24 -8.31 16.29 0.35
C PRO A 24 -9.24 15.52 -0.61
N SER A 25 -9.54 16.05 -1.79
CA SER A 25 -10.29 15.33 -2.83
C SER A 25 -9.56 14.08 -3.31
N TRP A 26 -8.22 14.03 -3.20
CA TRP A 26 -7.40 12.88 -3.56
C TRP A 26 -7.90 11.59 -2.91
N TYR A 27 -8.30 11.63 -1.63
CA TYR A 27 -8.81 10.45 -0.92
C TYR A 27 -10.12 9.93 -1.53
N ARG A 28 -11.01 10.84 -1.94
CA ARG A 28 -12.27 10.48 -2.59
C ARG A 28 -12.02 9.90 -3.97
N ASP A 29 -11.12 10.52 -4.73
CA ASP A 29 -10.77 10.07 -6.08
C ASP A 29 -10.08 8.71 -6.06
N ARG A 30 -9.14 8.50 -5.12
CA ARG A 30 -8.52 7.20 -4.90
C ARG A 30 -9.56 6.14 -4.55
N LEU A 31 -10.46 6.42 -3.60
CA LEU A 31 -11.52 5.47 -3.25
C LEU A 31 -12.44 5.14 -4.45
N ARG A 32 -12.74 6.12 -5.32
CA ARG A 32 -13.53 5.87 -6.54
C ARG A 32 -12.81 4.94 -7.51
N GLU A 33 -11.50 5.10 -7.64
CA GLU A 33 -10.64 4.22 -8.46
C GLU A 33 -10.67 2.79 -7.93
N GLU A 34 -10.38 2.58 -6.64
CA GLU A 34 -10.39 1.24 -6.01
C GLU A 34 -11.76 0.55 -6.12
N LEU A 35 -12.85 1.31 -5.98
CA LEU A 35 -14.20 0.76 -6.14
C LEU A 35 -14.49 0.34 -7.58
N ARG A 36 -13.93 1.02 -8.58
CA ARG A 36 -14.04 0.63 -9.99
C ARG A 36 -13.24 -0.64 -10.26
N GLU A 37 -12.00 -0.71 -9.78
CA GLU A 37 -11.15 -1.91 -9.89
C GLU A 37 -11.82 -3.11 -9.22
N ARG A 38 -12.39 -2.92 -8.03
CA ARG A 38 -13.15 -3.94 -7.31
C ARG A 38 -14.37 -4.47 -8.05
N ARG A 39 -15.08 -3.63 -8.82
CA ARG A 39 -16.23 -4.05 -9.63
C ARG A 39 -15.80 -4.84 -10.86
N ASN A 40 -14.64 -4.51 -11.42
CA ASN A 40 -14.08 -5.19 -12.58
C ASN A 40 -13.39 -6.51 -12.21
N ALA A 41 -13.19 -6.80 -10.92
CA ALA A 41 -12.55 -8.02 -10.45
C ALA A 41 -13.40 -9.27 -10.70
N SER A 42 -12.87 -10.18 -11.51
CA SER A 42 -13.56 -11.39 -11.96
C SER A 42 -13.34 -12.59 -11.02
N THR A 43 -12.13 -12.75 -10.48
CA THR A 43 -11.75 -13.90 -9.66
C THR A 43 -11.84 -13.62 -8.16
N SER A 44 -12.05 -14.64 -7.33
CA SER A 44 -12.15 -14.47 -5.87
C SER A 44 -10.89 -13.85 -5.24
N ILE A 45 -9.69 -14.21 -5.74
CA ILE A 45 -8.43 -13.64 -5.26
C ILE A 45 -8.32 -12.16 -5.64
N GLN A 46 -8.64 -11.82 -6.90
CA GLN A 46 -8.66 -10.42 -7.32
C GLN A 46 -9.67 -9.63 -6.49
N ARG A 47 -10.87 -10.17 -6.29
CA ARG A 47 -11.89 -9.55 -5.43
C ARG A 47 -11.38 -9.31 -4.01
N LEU A 48 -10.69 -10.26 -3.40
CA LEU A 48 -10.09 -10.08 -2.07
C LEU A 48 -9.04 -8.96 -2.08
N SER A 49 -8.14 -9.00 -3.07
CA SER A 49 -7.10 -8.00 -3.26
C SER A 49 -7.66 -6.59 -3.42
N GLU A 50 -8.61 -6.38 -4.34
CA GLU A 50 -9.24 -5.07 -4.55
C GLU A 50 -10.07 -4.64 -3.31
N THR A 51 -10.69 -5.59 -2.59
CA THR A 51 -11.39 -5.26 -1.33
C THR A 51 -10.41 -4.72 -0.29
N SER A 52 -9.22 -5.31 -0.22
CA SER A 52 -8.16 -4.87 0.68
C SER A 52 -7.68 -3.45 0.36
N ASP A 53 -7.64 -3.06 -0.93
CA ASP A 53 -7.26 -1.71 -1.35
C ASP A 53 -8.36 -0.67 -1.06
N VAL A 54 -9.63 -1.04 -1.24
CA VAL A 54 -10.77 -0.23 -0.79
C VAL A 54 -10.70 0.02 0.71
N TYR A 55 -10.46 -1.02 1.51
CA TYR A 55 -10.35 -0.90 2.97
C TYR A 55 -9.16 -0.02 3.36
N PHE A 56 -8.01 -0.23 2.74
CA PHE A 56 -6.83 0.59 2.96
C PHE A 56 -7.11 2.07 2.68
N SER A 57 -7.78 2.39 1.57
CA SER A 57 -8.12 3.77 1.21
C SER A 57 -9.03 4.44 2.24
N ILE A 58 -10.04 3.73 2.75
CA ILE A 58 -10.95 4.26 3.80
C ILE A 58 -10.20 4.46 5.12
N ILE A 59 -9.40 3.47 5.54
CA ILE A 59 -8.65 3.51 6.80
C ILE A 59 -7.57 4.60 6.75
N ARG A 60 -6.85 4.72 5.63
CA ARG A 60 -5.85 5.77 5.41
C ARG A 60 -6.48 7.15 5.47
N ALA A 61 -7.60 7.37 4.77
CA ALA A 61 -8.30 8.65 4.80
C ALA A 61 -8.73 9.03 6.21
N ARG A 62 -9.23 8.07 7.00
CA ARG A 62 -9.56 8.27 8.42
C ARG A 62 -8.32 8.56 9.28
N TYR A 63 -7.22 7.85 9.08
CA TYR A 63 -5.96 8.06 9.79
C TYR A 63 -5.40 9.47 9.54
N ASP A 64 -5.52 9.93 8.29
CA ASP A 64 -5.08 11.25 7.83
C ASP A 64 -6.05 12.39 8.20
N GLY A 65 -7.17 12.10 8.88
CA GLY A 65 -8.14 13.10 9.36
C GLY A 65 -9.24 13.48 8.37
N PHE A 66 -9.36 12.78 7.24
CA PHE A 66 -10.36 13.01 6.19
C PHE A 66 -11.32 11.82 6.05
N PRO A 67 -12.26 11.60 6.99
CA PRO A 67 -13.18 10.48 6.91
C PRO A 67 -14.14 10.64 5.70
N ILE A 68 -13.85 9.90 4.62
CA ILE A 68 -14.64 9.92 3.38
C ILE A 68 -15.81 8.91 3.37
N ARG A 69 -15.73 7.85 4.18
CA ARG A 69 -16.74 6.79 4.27
C ARG A 69 -16.65 6.05 5.59
N ASN A 70 -17.77 5.55 6.08
CA ASN A 70 -17.80 4.61 7.20
C ASN A 70 -17.37 3.22 6.71
N LEU A 71 -16.53 2.56 7.49
CA LEU A 71 -16.27 1.13 7.30
C LEU A 71 -17.56 0.36 7.58
N PRO A 72 -17.89 -0.69 6.80
CA PRO A 72 -19.02 -1.55 7.12
C PRO A 72 -18.85 -2.15 8.53
N PRO A 73 -19.96 -2.46 9.23
CA PRO A 73 -19.91 -3.13 10.52
C PRO A 73 -19.02 -4.36 10.44
N PHE A 74 -18.13 -4.55 11.42
CA PHE A 74 -17.13 -5.61 11.38
C PHE A 74 -17.79 -6.99 11.50
N ASP A 75 -17.81 -7.76 10.41
CA ASP A 75 -18.09 -9.20 10.43
C ASP A 75 -16.76 -9.97 10.56
N PHE A 76 -16.60 -10.69 11.67
CA PHE A 76 -15.37 -11.41 12.02
C PHE A 76 -14.91 -12.39 10.94
N SER A 77 -15.84 -13.04 10.23
CA SER A 77 -15.53 -14.08 9.24
C SER A 77 -14.95 -13.49 7.95
N GLN A 78 -15.61 -12.48 7.39
CA GLN A 78 -15.24 -11.88 6.11
C GLN A 78 -14.15 -10.82 6.27
N HIS A 79 -14.12 -10.09 7.39
CA HIS A 79 -13.25 -8.94 7.54
C HIS A 79 -11.84 -9.36 7.95
N THR A 80 -11.68 -10.44 8.73
CA THR A 80 -10.35 -10.90 9.18
C THR A 80 -9.43 -11.22 8.00
N LEU A 81 -9.94 -11.89 6.97
CA LEU A 81 -9.18 -12.18 5.75
C LEU A 81 -8.79 -10.91 5.00
N VAL A 82 -9.71 -9.95 4.86
CA VAL A 82 -9.44 -8.66 4.18
C VAL A 82 -8.39 -7.85 4.93
N TYR A 83 -8.49 -7.72 6.25
CA TYR A 83 -7.51 -6.99 7.08
C TYR A 83 -6.15 -7.68 7.06
N GLY A 84 -6.12 -9.01 7.19
CA GLY A 84 -4.87 -9.78 7.10
C GLY A 84 -4.18 -9.60 5.75
N TYR A 85 -4.94 -9.74 4.66
CA TYR A 85 -4.43 -9.54 3.30
C TYR A 85 -3.92 -8.10 3.09
N MET A 86 -4.68 -7.10 3.54
CA MET A 86 -4.30 -5.68 3.48
C MET A 86 -2.97 -5.41 4.19
N LEU A 87 -2.87 -5.84 5.46
CA LEU A 87 -1.66 -5.62 6.26
C LEU A 87 -0.45 -6.28 5.60
N ALA A 88 -0.59 -7.52 5.14
CA ALA A 88 0.48 -8.23 4.44
C ALA A 88 0.87 -7.52 3.14
N LYS A 89 -0.11 -7.23 2.27
CA LYS A 89 0.09 -6.61 0.95
C LYS A 89 0.85 -5.30 1.04
N TYR A 90 0.36 -4.36 1.85
CA TYR A 90 0.97 -3.04 1.96
C TYR A 90 2.32 -3.07 2.70
N SER A 91 2.48 -3.95 3.70
CA SER A 91 3.78 -4.12 4.38
C SER A 91 4.83 -4.73 3.46
N LEU A 92 4.43 -5.68 2.60
CA LEU A 92 5.32 -6.26 1.59
C LEU A 92 5.73 -5.23 0.53
N ARG A 93 4.81 -4.39 0.06
CA ARG A 93 5.14 -3.29 -0.86
C ARG A 93 6.10 -2.30 -0.21
N TRP A 94 5.84 -1.89 1.03
CA TRP A 94 6.73 -1.01 1.80
C TRP A 94 8.12 -1.61 1.99
N GLY A 95 8.18 -2.87 2.42
CA GLY A 95 9.43 -3.59 2.62
C GLY A 95 10.23 -3.76 1.33
N PHE A 96 9.54 -3.97 0.19
CA PHE A 96 10.18 -4.10 -1.12
C PHE A 96 11.02 -2.86 -1.45
N TYR A 97 10.46 -1.66 -1.37
CA TYR A 97 11.20 -0.45 -1.75
C TYR A 97 12.34 -0.13 -0.78
N ARG A 98 12.16 -0.37 0.52
CA ARG A 98 13.24 -0.22 1.49
C ARG A 98 14.38 -1.19 1.23
N ALA A 99 14.06 -2.47 0.97
CA ALA A 99 15.06 -3.48 0.62
C ALA A 99 15.79 -3.13 -0.69
N ALA A 100 15.05 -2.74 -1.73
CA ALA A 100 15.64 -2.30 -3.00
C ALA A 100 16.59 -1.11 -2.82
N ALA A 101 16.25 -0.14 -1.97
CA ALA A 101 17.08 1.02 -1.72
C ALA A 101 18.34 0.70 -0.89
N VAL A 102 18.22 -0.16 0.11
CA VAL A 102 19.37 -0.69 0.87
C VAL A 102 20.33 -1.40 -0.08
N LEU A 103 19.82 -2.27 -0.96
CA LEU A 103 20.63 -2.97 -1.97
C LEU A 103 21.25 -2.01 -2.99
N CYS A 104 20.61 -0.88 -3.27
CA CYS A 104 21.18 0.19 -4.10
C CYS A 104 22.19 1.07 -3.37
N ARG A 105 22.36 0.91 -2.04
CA ARG A 105 23.14 1.79 -1.17
C ARG A 105 22.66 3.25 -1.22
N ALA A 106 21.36 3.45 -1.32
CA ALA A 106 20.78 4.79 -1.33
C ALA A 106 20.99 5.44 0.05
N PRO A 107 21.52 6.67 0.14
CA PRO A 107 21.75 7.33 1.43
C PRO A 107 20.44 7.60 2.19
N CYS A 108 19.34 7.77 1.45
CA CYS A 108 18.02 8.12 1.96
C CYS A 108 17.08 6.91 2.16
N TYR A 109 17.60 5.67 2.26
CA TYR A 109 16.77 4.44 2.31
C TYR A 109 15.73 4.43 3.46
N HIS A 110 16.00 5.12 4.58
CA HIS A 110 15.08 5.24 5.70
C HIS A 110 13.90 6.20 5.45
N SER A 111 14.01 7.06 4.43
CA SER A 111 12.96 8.02 4.05
C SER A 111 11.90 7.42 3.13
N ILE A 112 12.15 6.22 2.58
CA ILE A 112 11.26 5.57 1.62
C ILE A 112 10.03 5.01 2.35
N ARG A 113 8.87 5.49 1.90
CA ARG A 113 7.55 5.20 2.48
C ARG A 113 6.59 4.65 1.42
N GLU A 114 7.12 4.21 0.28
CA GLU A 114 6.30 3.87 -0.88
C GLU A 114 5.58 2.53 -0.68
N VAL A 115 4.30 2.51 -1.04
CA VAL A 115 3.44 1.31 -0.96
C VAL A 115 2.72 1.02 -2.28
N VAL A 116 3.17 1.65 -3.37
CA VAL A 116 2.63 1.42 -4.71
C VAL A 116 3.07 0.04 -5.21
N ASN A 117 2.23 -0.64 -5.99
CA ASN A 117 2.55 -1.99 -6.46
C ASN A 117 3.88 -1.99 -7.25
N PRO A 118 4.94 -2.68 -6.77
CA PRO A 118 6.24 -2.65 -7.42
C PRO A 118 6.29 -3.50 -8.67
N ALA A 119 5.23 -4.19 -9.09
CA ALA A 119 5.23 -5.11 -10.23
C ALA A 119 5.62 -4.47 -11.57
N LYS A 120 5.38 -3.16 -11.74
CA LYS A 120 5.70 -2.43 -12.98
C LYS A 120 6.97 -1.59 -12.84
N ASP A 121 7.79 -1.56 -13.87
CA ASP A 121 9.05 -0.78 -13.87
C ASP A 121 8.83 0.71 -13.79
N SER A 122 7.77 1.23 -14.41
CA SER A 122 7.41 2.65 -14.31
C SER A 122 7.22 3.11 -12.86
N LYS A 123 6.77 2.22 -11.96
CA LYS A 123 6.67 2.51 -10.53
C LYS A 123 8.02 2.57 -9.83
N LEU A 124 8.99 1.77 -10.27
CA LEU A 124 10.36 1.88 -9.78
C LEU A 124 11.01 3.19 -10.24
N ASP A 125 10.77 3.60 -11.50
CA ASP A 125 11.27 4.87 -12.03
C ASP A 125 10.69 6.08 -11.26
N GLU A 126 9.37 6.11 -11.05
CA GLU A 126 8.69 7.15 -10.26
C GLU A 126 9.30 7.26 -8.85
N VAL A 127 9.51 6.12 -8.18
CA VAL A 127 10.06 6.09 -6.82
C VAL A 127 11.54 6.48 -6.80
N ALA A 128 12.34 6.01 -7.75
CA ALA A 128 13.74 6.37 -7.86
C ALA A 128 13.90 7.89 -8.08
N ALA A 129 13.08 8.48 -8.95
CA ALA A 129 13.08 9.91 -9.20
C ALA A 129 12.74 10.73 -7.94
N ARG A 130 11.69 10.34 -7.20
CA ARG A 130 11.31 11.03 -5.95
C ARG A 130 12.40 11.02 -4.88
N HIS A 131 13.17 9.93 -4.81
CA HIS A 131 14.20 9.74 -3.79
C HIS A 131 15.63 10.01 -4.30
N GLN A 132 15.78 10.53 -5.53
CA GLN A 132 17.07 10.81 -6.16
C GLN A 132 18.01 9.59 -6.17
N ILE A 133 17.44 8.41 -6.43
CA ILE A 133 18.18 7.15 -6.59
C ILE A 133 18.43 6.95 -8.08
N ASP A 134 19.61 6.41 -8.44
CA ASP A 134 19.91 5.99 -9.81
C ASP A 134 18.78 5.06 -10.33
N PRO A 135 17.98 5.49 -11.34
CA PRO A 135 16.81 4.76 -11.79
C PRO A 135 17.18 3.42 -12.43
N ASP A 136 18.29 3.34 -13.16
CA ASP A 136 18.69 2.11 -13.84
C ASP A 136 19.22 1.08 -12.86
N LYS A 137 20.00 1.51 -11.86
CA LYS A 137 20.38 0.64 -10.75
C LYS A 137 19.16 0.17 -9.96
N PHE A 138 18.25 1.07 -9.62
CA PHE A 138 17.06 0.76 -8.84
C PHE A 138 16.13 -0.22 -9.57
N LYS A 139 15.90 -0.02 -10.87
CA LYS A 139 15.17 -0.97 -11.72
C LYS A 139 15.82 -2.34 -11.78
N ARG A 140 17.14 -2.41 -12.01
CA ARG A 140 17.87 -3.70 -12.07
C ARG A 140 17.74 -4.47 -10.76
N VAL A 141 17.93 -3.80 -9.62
CA VAL A 141 17.76 -4.39 -8.29
C VAL A 141 16.31 -4.81 -8.07
N GLY A 142 15.34 -3.94 -8.36
CA GLY A 142 13.91 -4.24 -8.22
C GLY A 142 13.48 -5.45 -9.03
N ARG A 143 13.90 -5.56 -10.30
CA ARG A 143 13.63 -6.73 -11.16
C ARG A 143 14.18 -8.03 -10.57
N LYS A 144 15.39 -8.01 -9.98
CA LYS A 144 15.95 -9.18 -9.28
C LYS A 144 15.14 -9.51 -8.03
N LEU A 145 14.79 -8.50 -7.24
CA LEU A 145 14.04 -8.67 -5.99
C LEU A 145 12.65 -9.26 -6.23
N ARG A 146 11.95 -8.84 -7.29
CA ARG A 146 10.63 -9.40 -7.68
C ARG A 146 10.61 -10.90 -7.92
N ARG A 147 11.77 -11.52 -8.22
CA ARG A 147 11.85 -12.99 -8.43
C ARG A 147 11.64 -13.78 -7.15
N VAL A 148 11.94 -13.18 -5.99
CA VAL A 148 11.88 -13.84 -4.69
C VAL A 148 10.93 -13.15 -3.72
N TRP A 149 10.59 -11.89 -3.97
CA TRP A 149 9.70 -11.13 -3.11
C TRP A 149 8.25 -11.52 -3.36
N PRO A 150 7.47 -11.86 -2.32
CA PRO A 150 6.06 -12.19 -2.48
C PRO A 150 5.31 -10.94 -2.93
N LEU A 151 4.83 -10.95 -4.18
CA LEU A 151 4.00 -9.90 -4.74
C LEU A 151 2.54 -10.31 -4.59
N LEU A 152 1.90 -9.78 -3.55
CA LEU A 152 0.45 -9.85 -3.45
C LEU A 152 -0.13 -8.86 -4.47
N PRO A 153 -0.98 -9.33 -5.41
CA PRO A 153 -1.65 -8.45 -6.36
C PRO A 153 -2.35 -7.32 -5.61
#